data_AF-A0A7X9ZQT5-F1
#
_entry.id   AF-A0A7X9ZQT5-F1
#
_cell.length_a   1.000
_cell.length_b   1.000
_cell.length_c   1.000
_cell.angle_alpha   90.00
_cell.angle_beta   90.00
_cell.angle_gamma   90.00
#
_symmetry.space_group_name_H-M   'P 1'
#
loop_
_entity.id
_entity.type
_entity.pdbx_description
1 polymer ?
#
loop_
_entity_poly.entity_id
_entity_poly.type
_entity_poly.pdbx_seq_one_letter_code
_entity_poly.pdbx_strand_id
1 'polypeptide(L)'
;MTSLANPVGIPARLEDVTADWLTQIMQSRYPGIVVEGMEKVFLRNSHTTKYQVKLTLNDVGKAAGIPDNVCLKANWAQFESQGICRLEARFYEDFRRLVAFPAPRSFFEAWDPREDSGQGLVVMEDLSIEGGHFGVSTDHMGVEEAARAVASLAKIHGAFWDSPALHAADWLPVSMVTPVDAQQLHMMYSFAEKNHAKPDYQAFLPGWIKGDLSRLHTVFDALVDFAQHKEQGPWCLVHGDSHQGNSYLRPDGERVWLDWQLVRKGRPIRDFTYFLLGALTIEERRANDRDLLRHYRRCLIETGALNVPDDETLWEYYRRWPPYAMQAWIANMDEWGQKGMHIVERIFVAGEDLRTVEALGVTF
;
A
#
# COMPACT_ATOMS: atom_id res chain seq x y z
N MET A 1 6.76 23.98 -3.83
CA MET A 1 5.64 24.72 -3.20
C MET A 1 5.93 24.73 -1.71
N THR A 2 5.95 25.91 -1.09
CA THR A 2 6.24 26.07 0.34
C THR A 2 5.13 25.41 1.17
N SER A 3 5.48 24.37 1.92
CA SER A 3 4.69 23.88 3.05
C SER A 3 4.30 25.11 3.89
N LEU A 4 3.01 25.45 3.89
CA LEU A 4 2.50 26.51 4.75
C LEU A 4 2.69 25.99 6.17
N ALA A 5 3.62 26.58 6.91
CA ALA A 5 3.83 26.28 8.31
C ALA A 5 2.50 26.50 9.03
N ASN A 6 1.86 25.40 9.41
CA ASN A 6 0.60 25.44 10.12
C ASN A 6 0.88 25.75 11.60
N PRO A 7 0.42 26.89 12.15
CA PRO A 7 0.80 27.34 13.48
C PRO A 7 0.25 26.47 14.62
N VAL A 8 -0.74 25.59 14.35
CA VAL A 8 -1.47 24.85 15.41
C VAL A 8 -1.03 23.38 15.53
N GLY A 9 -0.36 22.84 14.51
CA GLY A 9 0.13 21.45 14.50
C GLY A 9 -0.96 20.38 14.47
N ILE A 10 -0.54 19.12 14.38
CA ILE A 10 -1.41 17.94 14.48
C ILE A 10 -1.43 17.50 15.96
N PRO A 11 -2.60 17.36 16.61
CA PRO A 11 -2.68 16.97 18.00
C PRO A 11 -2.18 15.56 18.22
N ALA A 12 -1.46 15.33 19.32
CA ALA A 12 -0.95 14.01 19.69
C ALA A 12 -2.03 13.11 20.33
N ARG A 13 -3.14 13.70 20.78
CA ARG A 13 -4.23 13.00 21.48
C ARG A 13 -5.54 13.24 20.75
N LEU A 14 -6.41 12.23 20.75
CA LEU A 14 -7.66 12.27 19.99
C LEU A 14 -8.65 13.28 20.56
N GLU A 15 -8.65 13.50 21.87
CA GLU A 15 -9.53 14.49 22.54
C GLU A 15 -9.27 15.94 22.12
N ASP A 16 -8.07 16.23 21.62
CA ASP A 16 -7.68 17.55 21.13
C ASP A 16 -8.11 17.76 19.66
N VAL A 17 -8.62 16.71 19.01
CA VAL A 17 -9.20 16.76 17.66
C VAL A 17 -10.62 17.32 17.77
N THR A 18 -10.76 18.62 17.54
CA THR A 18 -12.02 19.36 17.68
C THR A 18 -12.40 20.11 16.40
N ALA A 19 -13.65 20.59 16.33
CA ALA A 19 -14.11 21.45 15.24
C ALA A 19 -13.29 22.76 15.16
N ASP A 20 -12.98 23.37 16.31
CA ASP A 20 -12.12 24.56 16.40
C ASP A 20 -10.70 24.28 15.91
N TRP A 21 -10.14 23.12 16.23
CA TRP A 21 -8.83 22.71 15.73
C TRP A 21 -8.87 22.51 14.22
N LEU A 22 -9.84 21.76 13.68
CA LEU A 22 -10.00 21.55 12.23
C LEU A 22 -10.14 22.89 11.49
N THR A 23 -10.92 23.82 12.05
CA THR A 23 -11.05 25.19 11.55
C THR A 23 -9.69 25.85 11.42
N GLN A 24 -8.84 25.77 12.45
CA GLN A 24 -7.54 26.43 12.45
C GLN A 24 -6.53 25.80 11.47
N ILE A 25 -6.39 24.47 11.48
CA ILE A 25 -5.43 23.75 10.62
C ILE A 25 -5.77 23.93 9.12
N MET A 26 -7.06 23.96 8.78
CA MET A 26 -7.53 24.06 7.40
C MET A 26 -7.44 25.48 6.82
N GLN A 27 -7.22 26.53 7.64
CA GLN A 27 -7.12 27.93 7.15
C GLN A 27 -6.06 28.10 6.07
N SER A 28 -4.95 27.36 6.17
CA SER A 28 -3.82 27.45 5.24
C SER A 28 -4.23 27.15 3.79
N ARG A 29 -5.17 26.22 3.59
CA ARG A 29 -5.69 25.84 2.27
C ARG A 29 -7.01 26.51 1.92
N TYR A 30 -7.86 26.74 2.93
CA TYR A 30 -9.20 27.29 2.77
C TYR A 30 -9.38 28.52 3.68
N PRO A 31 -8.83 29.69 3.33
CA PRO A 31 -8.96 30.89 4.15
C PRO A 31 -10.43 31.24 4.42
N GLY A 32 -10.80 31.37 5.69
CA GLY A 32 -12.16 31.67 6.12
C GLY A 32 -13.08 30.44 6.27
N ILE A 33 -12.57 29.22 6.10
CA ILE A 33 -13.33 28.01 6.45
C ILE A 33 -13.66 28.01 7.93
N VAL A 34 -14.85 27.54 8.29
CA VAL A 34 -15.24 27.28 9.68
C VAL A 34 -15.92 25.92 9.73
N VAL A 35 -15.42 25.06 10.61
CA VAL A 35 -16.09 23.83 11.03
C VAL A 35 -16.96 24.20 12.23
N GLU A 36 -18.23 24.44 11.98
CA GLU A 36 -19.22 24.88 12.98
C GLU A 36 -19.62 23.76 13.94
N GLY A 37 -19.48 22.51 13.48
CA GLY A 37 -19.78 21.32 14.26
C GLY A 37 -19.01 20.11 13.76
N MET A 38 -18.69 19.19 14.67
CA MET A 38 -18.05 17.92 14.36
C MET A 38 -18.67 16.83 15.23
N GLU A 39 -19.32 15.86 14.60
CA GLU A 39 -19.95 14.72 15.26
C GLU A 39 -19.16 13.45 14.95
N LYS A 40 -18.85 12.67 15.98
CA LYS A 40 -18.27 11.34 15.81
C LYS A 40 -19.30 10.38 15.18
N VAL A 41 -18.95 9.80 14.04
CA VAL A 41 -19.73 8.72 13.40
C VAL A 41 -19.15 7.37 13.83
N PHE A 42 -17.85 7.17 13.63
CA PHE A 42 -17.18 5.92 13.95
C PHE A 42 -15.68 6.14 14.18
N LEU A 43 -15.10 5.30 15.02
CA LEU A 43 -13.68 5.36 15.35
C LEU A 43 -13.10 3.95 15.34
N ARG A 44 -12.07 3.74 14.54
CA ARG A 44 -11.26 2.53 14.57
C ARG A 44 -9.81 2.89 14.82
N ASN A 45 -9.30 2.42 15.95
CA ASN A 45 -7.87 2.40 16.23
C ASN A 45 -7.32 1.04 15.82
N SER A 46 -6.46 1.04 14.80
CA SER A 46 -5.53 -0.05 14.51
C SER A 46 -4.12 0.54 14.52
N HIS A 47 -3.20 0.01 13.68
CA HIS A 47 -1.88 0.62 13.46
C HIS A 47 -1.95 2.14 13.21
N THR A 48 -3.05 2.62 12.63
CA THR A 48 -3.43 4.04 12.58
C THR A 48 -4.91 4.25 12.90
N THR A 49 -5.25 5.47 13.29
CA THR A 49 -6.63 5.86 13.59
C THR A 49 -7.37 6.22 12.31
N LYS A 50 -8.55 5.64 12.13
CA LYS A 50 -9.54 6.03 11.14
C LYS A 50 -10.73 6.60 11.90
N TYR A 51 -10.93 7.92 11.83
CA TYR A 51 -11.95 8.64 12.58
C TYR A 51 -12.96 9.26 11.61
N GLN A 52 -14.08 8.58 11.43
CA GLN A 52 -15.20 9.05 10.61
C GLN A 52 -16.02 10.06 11.40
N VAL A 53 -16.20 11.23 10.81
CA VAL A 53 -16.90 12.35 11.43
C VAL A 53 -17.87 12.98 10.43
N LYS A 54 -18.96 13.53 10.96
CA LYS A 54 -19.86 14.41 10.24
C LYS A 54 -19.55 15.86 10.62
N LEU A 55 -19.17 16.66 9.63
CA LEU A 55 -18.85 18.07 9.75
C LEU A 55 -20.05 18.92 9.38
N THR A 56 -20.25 20.00 10.14
CA THR A 56 -21.08 21.13 9.74
C THR A 56 -20.15 22.24 9.29
N LEU A 57 -20.17 22.56 8.00
CA LEU A 57 -19.26 23.53 7.39
C LEU A 57 -19.99 24.81 6.99
N ASN A 58 -19.31 25.94 7.13
CA ASN A 58 -19.75 27.20 6.54
C ASN A 58 -19.70 27.17 5.00
N ASP A 59 -20.12 28.26 4.36
CA ASP A 59 -20.19 28.36 2.90
C ASP A 59 -18.82 28.19 2.22
N VAL A 60 -17.72 28.56 2.87
CA VAL A 60 -16.36 28.35 2.35
C VAL A 60 -16.04 26.86 2.25
N GLY A 61 -16.32 26.08 3.31
CA GLY A 61 -16.09 24.62 3.29
C GLY A 61 -16.96 23.90 2.26
N LYS A 62 -18.24 24.31 2.13
CA LYS A 62 -19.16 23.78 1.11
C LYS A 62 -18.67 24.11 -0.31
N ALA A 63 -18.26 25.36 -0.55
CA ALA A 63 -17.73 25.80 -1.84
C ALA A 63 -16.42 25.11 -2.22
N ALA A 64 -15.62 24.69 -1.23
CA ALA A 64 -14.42 23.89 -1.43
C ALA A 64 -14.72 22.42 -1.82
N GLY A 65 -15.99 22.00 -1.81
CA GLY A 65 -16.42 20.65 -2.18
C GLY A 65 -16.11 19.59 -1.12
N ILE A 66 -15.88 20.00 0.13
CA ILE A 66 -15.65 19.07 1.25
C ILE A 66 -17.01 18.49 1.65
N PRO A 67 -17.19 17.16 1.64
CA PRO A 67 -18.44 16.54 2.04
C PRO A 67 -18.65 16.66 3.55
N ASP A 68 -19.91 16.61 3.98
CA ASP A 68 -20.25 16.58 5.40
C ASP A 68 -19.62 15.36 6.09
N ASN A 69 -19.61 14.18 5.45
CA ASN A 69 -18.99 12.98 6.01
C ASN A 69 -17.57 12.82 5.47
N VAL A 70 -16.59 12.82 6.38
CA VAL A 70 -15.18 12.61 6.06
C VAL A 70 -14.57 11.58 7.00
N CYS A 71 -13.49 10.94 6.54
CA CYS A 71 -12.60 10.16 7.38
C CYS A 71 -11.33 10.97 7.66
N LEU A 72 -11.01 11.13 8.95
CA LEU A 72 -9.72 11.65 9.39
C LEU A 72 -8.79 10.46 9.66
N LYS A 73 -7.65 10.41 8.98
CA LYS A 73 -6.63 9.38 9.19
C LYS A 73 -5.35 10.01 9.75
N ALA A 74 -4.92 9.54 10.92
CA ALA A 74 -3.71 9.99 11.62
C ALA A 74 -3.23 8.95 12.65
N ASN A 75 -2.13 9.23 13.38
CA ASN A 75 -1.62 8.35 14.44
C ASN A 75 -2.10 8.75 15.85
N TRP A 76 -3.43 8.80 16.08
CA TRP A 76 -3.97 9.06 17.43
C TRP A 76 -4.06 7.81 18.30
N ALA A 77 -3.85 6.63 17.72
CA ALA A 77 -3.74 5.36 18.42
C ALA A 77 -2.39 5.17 19.13
N GLN A 78 -1.43 6.07 18.88
CA GLN A 78 -0.10 6.11 19.51
C GLN A 78 0.72 4.82 19.34
N PHE A 79 0.50 4.10 18.23
CA PHE A 79 1.41 3.03 17.83
C PHE A 79 2.70 3.65 17.26
N GLU A 80 3.81 2.97 17.42
CA GLU A 80 5.05 3.35 16.75
C GLU A 80 4.84 3.26 15.23
N SER A 81 4.80 4.41 14.57
CA SER A 81 4.39 4.51 13.17
C SER A 81 5.56 4.69 12.21
N GLN A 82 6.81 4.80 12.69
CA GLN A 82 8.02 5.01 11.87
C GLN A 82 7.86 6.07 10.75
N GLY A 83 7.04 7.10 10.97
CA GLY A 83 6.78 8.16 10.00
C GLY A 83 5.81 7.83 8.86
N ILE A 84 5.14 6.68 8.86
CA ILE A 84 4.22 6.29 7.78
C ILE A 84 3.02 7.23 7.63
N CYS A 85 2.53 7.87 8.70
CA CYS A 85 1.43 8.83 8.59
C CYS A 85 1.87 10.10 7.85
N ARG A 86 3.07 10.59 8.16
CA ARG A 86 3.69 11.68 7.40
C ARG A 86 3.86 11.29 5.94
N LEU A 87 4.31 10.06 5.68
CA LEU A 87 4.48 9.56 4.32
C LEU A 87 3.16 9.56 3.54
N GLU A 88 2.10 9.00 4.12
CA GLU A 88 0.77 8.93 3.51
C GLU A 88 0.18 10.33 3.26
N ALA A 89 0.29 11.24 4.23
CA ALA A 89 -0.17 12.62 4.05
C ALA A 89 0.54 13.34 2.90
N ARG A 90 1.86 13.15 2.77
CA ARG A 90 2.62 13.71 1.65
C ARG A 90 2.26 13.05 0.32
N PHE A 91 1.94 11.75 0.32
CA PHE A 91 1.46 11.08 -0.89
C PHE A 91 0.16 11.70 -1.41
N TYR A 92 -0.79 11.95 -0.52
CA TYR A 92 -2.05 12.58 -0.92
C TYR A 92 -1.83 14.00 -1.45
N GLU A 93 -0.98 14.80 -0.79
CA GLU A 93 -0.71 16.18 -1.19
C GLU A 93 0.07 16.30 -2.52
N ASP A 94 1.15 15.53 -2.67
CA ASP A 94 2.09 15.69 -3.77
C ASP A 94 1.77 14.80 -4.99
N PHE A 95 0.94 13.75 -4.83
CA PHE A 95 0.58 12.85 -5.94
C PHE A 95 -0.92 12.79 -6.19
N ARG A 96 -1.71 12.30 -5.23
CA ARG A 96 -3.15 12.05 -5.46
C ARG A 96 -3.97 13.32 -5.71
N ARG A 97 -3.55 14.45 -5.14
CA ARG A 97 -4.16 15.76 -5.41
C ARG A 97 -3.85 16.28 -6.82
N LEU A 98 -2.69 15.93 -7.38
CA LEU A 98 -2.24 16.42 -8.69
C LEU A 98 -2.85 15.64 -9.85
N VAL A 99 -2.98 14.32 -9.69
CA VAL A 99 -3.46 13.41 -10.73
C VAL A 99 -4.52 12.49 -10.16
N ALA A 100 -5.63 12.33 -10.89
CA ALA A 100 -6.64 11.34 -10.57
C ALA A 100 -6.16 9.95 -10.99
N PHE A 101 -6.06 9.05 -10.01
CA PHE A 101 -5.82 7.62 -10.21
C PHE A 101 -6.52 6.85 -9.09
N PRO A 102 -6.59 5.50 -9.15
CA PRO A 102 -7.38 4.68 -8.23
C PRO A 102 -6.92 4.69 -6.75
N ALA A 103 -7.12 5.81 -6.08
CA ALA A 103 -6.94 6.02 -4.66
C ALA A 103 -8.03 6.98 -4.15
N PRO A 104 -8.36 6.96 -2.86
CA PRO A 104 -9.37 7.83 -2.31
C PRO A 104 -9.15 9.31 -2.61
N ARG A 105 -10.21 10.10 -2.67
CA ARG A 105 -10.08 11.56 -2.66
C ARG A 105 -9.64 12.05 -1.28
N SER A 106 -8.73 13.00 -1.27
CA SER A 106 -8.37 13.77 -0.09
C SER A 106 -8.81 15.22 -0.26
N PHE A 107 -9.23 15.82 0.84
CA PHE A 107 -9.71 17.20 0.93
C PHE A 107 -8.72 18.09 1.68
N PHE A 108 -7.97 17.53 2.62
CA PHE A 108 -6.94 18.26 3.33
C PHE A 108 -5.85 17.32 3.84
N GLU A 109 -4.59 17.73 3.73
CA GLU A 109 -3.46 17.00 4.28
C GLU A 109 -2.60 17.93 5.11
N ALA A 110 -2.02 17.41 6.17
CA ALA A 110 -0.98 18.07 6.93
C ALA A 110 0.03 17.05 7.43
N TRP A 111 1.26 17.49 7.65
CA TRP A 111 2.28 16.69 8.30
C TRP A 111 3.25 17.58 9.05
N ASP A 112 3.92 17.01 10.04
CA ASP A 112 4.99 17.68 10.74
C ASP A 112 6.30 17.56 9.95
N PRO A 113 6.97 18.68 9.60
CA PRO A 113 8.20 18.63 8.82
C PRO A 113 9.40 18.07 9.61
N ARG A 114 9.34 18.06 10.95
CA ARG A 114 10.42 17.52 11.79
C ARG A 114 10.62 16.03 11.53
N GLU A 115 11.87 15.62 11.32
CA GLU A 115 12.20 14.24 10.92
C GLU A 115 11.78 13.19 11.96
N ASP A 116 11.86 13.54 13.25
CA ASP A 116 11.56 12.67 14.39
C ASP A 116 10.06 12.59 14.74
N SER A 117 9.23 13.47 14.20
CA SER A 117 7.79 13.53 14.57
C SER A 117 6.98 12.42 13.91
N GLY A 118 7.17 12.21 12.60
CA GLY A 118 6.42 11.23 11.82
C GLY A 118 4.89 11.47 11.71
N GLN A 119 4.40 12.58 12.28
CA GLN A 119 2.98 12.92 12.31
C GLN A 119 2.45 13.33 10.92
N GLY A 120 1.28 12.82 10.58
CA GLY A 120 0.55 13.16 9.37
C GLY A 120 -0.95 13.01 9.57
N LEU A 121 -1.70 13.81 8.84
CA LEU A 121 -3.15 13.88 8.82
C LEU A 121 -3.61 13.86 7.37
N VAL A 122 -4.61 13.03 7.10
CA VAL A 122 -5.39 13.07 5.86
C VAL A 122 -6.86 13.22 6.22
N VAL A 123 -7.50 14.26 5.71
CA VAL A 123 -8.96 14.41 5.65
C VAL A 123 -9.39 13.90 4.29
N MET A 124 -10.09 12.77 4.25
CA MET A 124 -10.39 12.05 3.01
C MET A 124 -11.87 11.65 2.93
N GLU A 125 -12.28 11.23 1.75
CA GLU A 125 -13.63 10.71 1.53
C GLU A 125 -13.95 9.55 2.46
N ASP A 126 -15.19 9.53 2.95
CA ASP A 126 -15.71 8.42 3.73
C ASP A 126 -16.29 7.35 2.81
N LEU A 127 -15.48 6.35 2.49
CA LEU A 127 -15.90 5.23 1.63
C LEU A 127 -16.96 4.32 2.26
N SER A 128 -17.21 4.43 3.57
CA SER A 128 -18.21 3.58 4.24
C SER A 128 -19.65 3.91 3.87
N ILE A 129 -19.89 5.10 3.29
CA ILE A 129 -21.22 5.56 2.90
C ILE A 129 -21.43 5.57 1.38
N GLU A 130 -20.44 5.14 0.59
CA GLU A 130 -20.48 5.17 -0.88
C GLU A 130 -21.12 3.91 -1.50
N GLY A 131 -21.56 2.94 -0.68
CA GLY A 131 -22.34 1.77 -1.12
C GLY A 131 -21.55 0.64 -1.80
N GLY A 132 -20.22 0.75 -1.87
CA GLY A 132 -19.31 -0.30 -2.32
C GLY A 132 -18.84 -1.21 -1.18
N HIS A 133 -17.76 -1.95 -1.43
CA HIS A 133 -17.26 -2.99 -0.53
C HIS A 133 -15.76 -2.86 -0.25
N PHE A 134 -15.39 -2.85 1.03
CA PHE A 134 -13.99 -3.02 1.44
C PHE A 134 -13.56 -4.46 1.16
N GLY A 135 -12.39 -4.62 0.55
CA GLY A 135 -11.83 -5.94 0.30
C GLY A 135 -11.41 -6.62 1.60
N VAL A 136 -11.43 -7.95 1.59
CA VAL A 136 -10.95 -8.79 2.68
C VAL A 136 -9.90 -9.73 2.12
N SER A 137 -8.71 -9.76 2.74
CA SER A 137 -7.58 -10.54 2.22
C SER A 137 -7.85 -12.03 2.00
N THR A 138 -8.85 -12.59 2.67
CA THR A 138 -9.20 -14.01 2.63
C THR A 138 -10.27 -14.36 1.59
N ASP A 139 -10.91 -13.36 0.99
CA ASP A 139 -11.99 -13.60 0.04
C ASP A 139 -11.45 -14.13 -1.27
N HIS A 140 -12.23 -14.98 -1.95
CA HIS A 140 -11.89 -15.46 -3.28
C HIS A 140 -12.26 -14.40 -4.33
N MET A 141 -11.25 -13.84 -4.99
CA MET A 141 -11.42 -12.81 -6.01
C MET A 141 -11.76 -13.39 -7.39
N GLY A 142 -11.11 -14.49 -7.78
CA GLY A 142 -11.20 -15.05 -9.12
C GLY A 142 -10.43 -14.26 -10.19
N VAL A 143 -10.18 -14.90 -11.32
CA VAL A 143 -9.29 -14.39 -12.39
C VAL A 143 -9.79 -13.11 -13.03
N GLU A 144 -11.09 -13.00 -13.31
CA GLU A 144 -11.67 -11.82 -13.97
C GLU A 144 -11.57 -10.55 -13.10
N GLU A 145 -11.77 -10.69 -11.79
CA GLU A 145 -11.63 -9.57 -10.87
C GLU A 145 -10.17 -9.24 -10.59
N ALA A 146 -9.28 -10.25 -10.57
CA ALA A 146 -7.84 -10.04 -10.52
C ALA A 146 -7.34 -9.27 -11.76
N ALA A 147 -7.85 -9.58 -12.95
CA ALA A 147 -7.55 -8.83 -14.18
C ALA A 147 -7.93 -7.34 -14.05
N ARG A 148 -9.14 -7.05 -13.54
CA ARG A 148 -9.57 -5.67 -13.27
C ARG A 148 -8.69 -4.98 -12.21
N ALA A 149 -8.28 -5.71 -11.19
CA ALA A 149 -7.42 -5.18 -10.12
C ALA A 149 -6.00 -4.86 -10.62
N VAL A 150 -5.38 -5.72 -11.43
CA VAL A 150 -4.07 -5.41 -12.03
C VAL A 150 -4.18 -4.26 -13.04
N ALA A 151 -5.30 -4.11 -13.76
CA ALA A 151 -5.55 -2.92 -14.58
C ALA A 151 -5.67 -1.64 -13.74
N SER A 152 -6.23 -1.72 -12.53
CA SER A 152 -6.24 -0.61 -11.57
C SER A 152 -4.83 -0.26 -11.08
N LEU A 153 -4.00 -1.26 -10.75
CA LEU A 153 -2.57 -1.04 -10.44
C LEU A 153 -1.81 -0.41 -11.61
N ALA A 154 -2.09 -0.83 -12.85
CA ALA A 154 -1.47 -0.24 -14.04
C ALA A 154 -1.77 1.26 -14.16
N LYS A 155 -2.99 1.71 -13.80
CA LYS A 155 -3.34 3.14 -13.76
C LYS A 155 -2.56 3.91 -12.69
N ILE A 156 -2.34 3.32 -11.51
CA ILE A 156 -1.49 3.91 -10.47
C ILE A 156 -0.05 4.06 -10.98
N HIS A 157 0.53 2.96 -11.47
CA HIS A 157 1.92 2.95 -11.93
C HIS A 157 2.12 3.89 -13.12
N GLY A 158 1.15 3.93 -14.03
CA GLY A 158 1.13 4.81 -15.20
C GLY A 158 1.08 6.29 -14.87
N ALA A 159 0.37 6.69 -13.81
CA ALA A 159 0.12 8.10 -13.47
C ALA A 159 1.40 8.93 -13.26
N PHE A 160 2.46 8.28 -12.76
CA PHE A 160 3.77 8.92 -12.52
C PHE A 160 4.92 8.17 -13.16
N TRP A 161 4.64 7.39 -14.21
CA TRP A 161 5.62 6.56 -14.91
C TRP A 161 6.79 7.39 -15.46
N ASP A 162 7.98 7.13 -14.90
CA ASP A 162 9.25 7.82 -15.12
C ASP A 162 9.15 9.35 -15.12
N SER A 163 8.19 9.88 -14.37
CA SER A 163 7.85 11.30 -14.44
C SER A 163 8.88 12.18 -13.72
N PRO A 164 9.16 13.40 -14.19
CA PRO A 164 9.99 14.36 -13.47
C PRO A 164 9.47 14.67 -12.06
N ALA A 165 8.15 14.67 -11.86
CA ALA A 165 7.53 14.89 -10.56
C ALA A 165 7.89 13.78 -9.55
N LEU A 166 7.88 12.52 -9.98
CA LEU A 166 8.33 11.38 -9.16
C LEU A 166 9.81 11.50 -8.80
N HIS A 167 10.65 11.89 -9.75
CA HIS A 167 12.10 12.01 -9.53
C HIS A 167 12.47 13.20 -8.64
N ALA A 168 11.70 14.28 -8.67
CA ALA A 168 11.88 15.46 -7.82
C ALA A 168 11.33 15.29 -6.39
N ALA A 169 10.63 14.19 -6.09
CA ALA A 169 10.09 13.91 -4.76
C ALA A 169 11.17 13.33 -3.84
N ASP A 170 12.11 14.15 -3.38
CA ASP A 170 13.26 13.73 -2.54
C ASP A 170 12.86 13.07 -1.21
N TRP A 171 11.62 13.32 -0.78
CA TRP A 171 11.07 12.75 0.44
C TRP A 171 10.53 11.32 0.29
N LEU A 172 10.22 10.92 -0.94
CA LEU A 172 9.60 9.64 -1.23
C LEU A 172 10.68 8.56 -1.17
N PRO A 173 10.58 7.58 -0.24
CA PRO A 173 11.62 6.58 -0.12
C PRO A 173 11.70 5.68 -1.35
N VAL A 174 12.90 5.24 -1.68
CA VAL A 174 13.14 4.29 -2.77
C VAL A 174 12.87 2.88 -2.26
N SER A 175 12.09 2.13 -3.05
CA SER A 175 11.73 0.74 -2.77
C SER A 175 12.97 -0.12 -2.50
N MET A 176 12.91 -0.93 -1.45
CA MET A 176 13.99 -1.86 -1.05
C MET A 176 15.30 -1.19 -0.62
N VAL A 177 15.38 0.13 -0.43
CA VAL A 177 16.57 0.84 0.06
C VAL A 177 16.46 1.22 1.54
N THR A 178 15.24 1.38 2.05
CA THR A 178 15.02 1.70 3.47
C THR A 178 15.08 0.46 4.36
N PRO A 179 15.44 0.59 5.65
CA PRO A 179 15.34 -0.52 6.61
C PRO A 179 13.91 -1.09 6.70
N VAL A 180 12.89 -0.23 6.57
CA VAL A 180 11.47 -0.63 6.59
C VAL A 180 11.17 -1.69 5.53
N ASP A 181 11.77 -1.57 4.35
CA ASP A 181 11.57 -2.51 3.24
C ASP A 181 12.62 -3.62 3.27
N ALA A 182 13.91 -3.27 3.35
CA ALA A 182 15.03 -4.18 3.17
C ALA A 182 15.34 -5.06 4.39
N GLN A 183 14.84 -4.70 5.58
CA GLN A 183 15.03 -5.46 6.82
C GLN A 183 13.70 -5.91 7.43
N GLN A 184 12.61 -5.88 6.65
CA GLN A 184 11.27 -6.17 7.17
C GLN A 184 11.17 -7.56 7.80
N LEU A 185 11.74 -8.58 7.15
CA LEU A 185 11.81 -9.93 7.69
C LEU A 185 12.53 -9.97 9.04
N HIS A 186 13.62 -9.22 9.20
CA HIS A 186 14.36 -9.14 10.46
C HIS A 186 13.52 -8.50 11.57
N MET A 187 12.87 -7.38 11.28
CA MET A 187 12.00 -6.69 12.24
C MET A 187 10.82 -7.56 12.69
N MET A 188 10.30 -8.42 11.81
CA MET A 188 9.13 -9.26 12.05
C MET A 188 9.47 -10.74 12.29
N TYR A 189 10.75 -11.09 12.47
CA TYR A 189 11.21 -12.47 12.47
C TYR A 189 10.54 -13.32 13.54
N SER A 190 10.31 -12.77 14.74
CA SER A 190 9.66 -13.51 15.84
C SER A 190 8.21 -13.91 15.52
N PHE A 191 7.50 -13.17 14.69
CA PHE A 191 6.16 -13.54 14.21
C PHE A 191 6.25 -14.60 13.11
N ALA A 192 7.19 -14.40 12.17
CA ALA A 192 7.48 -15.37 11.12
C ALA A 192 7.86 -16.74 11.71
N GLU A 193 8.67 -16.79 12.76
CA GLU A 193 9.11 -18.01 13.44
C GLU A 193 7.93 -18.75 14.09
N LYS A 194 7.02 -18.02 14.74
CA LYS A 194 5.79 -18.60 15.33
C LYS A 194 4.91 -19.27 14.28
N ASN A 195 4.75 -18.65 13.11
CA ASN A 195 4.00 -19.24 12.02
C ASN A 195 4.77 -20.40 11.39
N HIS A 196 6.02 -20.21 11.01
CA HIS A 196 6.84 -21.26 10.39
C HIS A 196 6.85 -22.56 11.22
N ALA A 197 6.90 -22.48 12.55
CA ALA A 197 6.89 -23.65 13.42
C ALA A 197 5.58 -24.48 13.41
N LYS A 198 4.45 -23.98 12.87
CA LYS A 198 3.19 -24.75 12.91
C LYS A 198 3.23 -25.95 11.95
N PRO A 199 2.74 -27.13 12.36
CA PRO A 199 2.70 -28.31 11.50
C PRO A 199 2.00 -28.10 10.15
N ASP A 200 0.89 -27.35 10.15
CA ASP A 200 0.11 -27.09 8.94
C ASP A 200 0.89 -26.24 7.92
N TYR A 201 1.72 -25.30 8.39
CA TYR A 201 2.64 -24.56 7.52
C TYR A 201 3.73 -25.50 6.96
N GLN A 202 4.34 -26.33 7.80
CA GLN A 202 5.37 -27.29 7.37
C GLN A 202 4.87 -28.33 6.35
N ALA A 203 3.56 -28.57 6.30
CA ALA A 203 2.96 -29.48 5.32
C ALA A 203 3.16 -28.99 3.88
N PHE A 204 2.99 -27.69 3.62
CA PHE A 204 3.02 -27.12 2.27
C PHE A 204 4.26 -26.28 1.95
N LEU A 205 5.07 -25.89 2.94
CA LEU A 205 6.28 -25.10 2.68
C LEU A 205 7.23 -25.83 1.70
N PRO A 206 7.92 -25.13 0.78
CA PRO A 206 8.89 -25.74 -0.11
C PRO A 206 10.03 -26.42 0.64
N GLY A 207 10.61 -27.47 0.05
CA GLY A 207 11.65 -28.27 0.71
C GLY A 207 12.87 -27.46 1.17
N TRP A 208 13.20 -26.37 0.45
CA TRP A 208 14.33 -25.52 0.79
C TRP A 208 14.16 -24.75 2.10
N ILE A 209 12.94 -24.50 2.60
CA ILE A 209 12.68 -23.72 3.84
C ILE A 209 12.11 -24.57 4.98
N LYS A 210 11.72 -25.83 4.73
CA LYS A 210 11.16 -26.70 5.78
C LYS A 210 12.13 -26.85 6.95
N GLY A 211 11.64 -26.60 8.17
CA GLY A 211 12.42 -26.67 9.41
C GLY A 211 13.51 -25.59 9.59
N ASP A 212 13.74 -24.71 8.62
CA ASP A 212 14.79 -23.70 8.67
C ASP A 212 14.33 -22.37 8.04
N LEU A 213 13.67 -21.53 8.85
CA LEU A 213 13.20 -20.20 8.44
C LEU A 213 14.37 -19.26 8.08
N SER A 214 15.57 -19.50 8.62
CA SER A 214 16.72 -18.61 8.41
C SER A 214 17.11 -18.51 6.93
N ARG A 215 16.83 -19.55 6.14
CA ARG A 215 17.03 -19.55 4.68
C ARG A 215 16.21 -18.49 3.96
N LEU A 216 15.06 -18.07 4.50
CA LEU A 216 14.29 -16.97 3.94
C LEU A 216 15.07 -15.65 4.01
N HIS A 217 15.94 -15.43 5.00
CA HIS A 217 16.84 -14.28 5.00
C HIS A 217 17.75 -14.29 3.77
N THR A 218 18.38 -15.44 3.46
CA THR A 218 19.24 -15.55 2.29
C THR A 218 18.49 -15.24 0.98
N VAL A 219 17.26 -15.75 0.82
CA VAL A 219 16.44 -15.46 -0.36
C VAL A 219 16.00 -14.00 -0.39
N PHE A 220 15.63 -13.43 0.76
CA PHE A 220 15.19 -12.05 0.86
C PHE A 220 16.33 -11.05 0.60
N ASP A 221 17.53 -11.30 1.13
CA ASP A 221 18.72 -10.50 0.86
C ASP A 221 19.09 -10.55 -0.63
N ALA A 222 18.91 -11.71 -1.28
CA ALA A 222 19.11 -11.83 -2.73
C ALA A 222 18.06 -11.03 -3.53
N LEU A 223 16.81 -10.96 -3.06
CA LEU A 223 15.79 -10.07 -3.64
C LEU A 223 16.18 -8.59 -3.44
N VAL A 224 16.67 -8.21 -2.26
CA VAL A 224 17.11 -6.84 -1.97
C VAL A 224 18.24 -6.45 -2.93
N ASP A 225 19.28 -7.28 -3.06
CA ASP A 225 20.38 -7.09 -4.01
C ASP A 225 19.87 -6.98 -5.46
N PHE A 226 18.95 -7.86 -5.86
CA PHE A 226 18.33 -7.81 -7.18
C PHE A 226 17.62 -6.48 -7.42
N ALA A 227 16.73 -6.07 -6.51
CA ALA A 227 15.93 -4.85 -6.64
C ALA A 227 16.80 -3.58 -6.62
N GLN A 228 17.88 -3.55 -5.84
CA GLN A 228 18.76 -2.38 -5.73
C GLN A 228 19.76 -2.26 -6.90
N HIS A 229 20.21 -3.38 -7.46
CA HIS A 229 21.40 -3.37 -8.33
C HIS A 229 21.21 -4.02 -9.69
N LYS A 230 20.20 -4.89 -9.86
CA LYS A 230 20.05 -5.72 -11.07
C LYS A 230 18.75 -5.45 -11.84
N GLU A 231 17.67 -5.07 -11.15
CA GLU A 231 16.39 -4.76 -11.78
C GLU A 231 16.45 -3.44 -12.55
N GLN A 232 16.10 -3.49 -13.84
CA GLN A 232 16.15 -2.35 -14.75
C GLN A 232 14.73 -1.90 -15.14
N GLY A 233 14.64 -0.72 -15.77
CA GLY A 233 13.39 -0.22 -16.34
C GLY A 233 13.04 1.21 -15.91
N PRO A 234 11.78 1.63 -16.11
CA PRO A 234 11.29 2.94 -15.69
C PRO A 234 10.69 2.93 -14.27
N TRP A 235 10.83 4.04 -13.54
CA TRP A 235 10.38 4.13 -12.13
C TRP A 235 8.91 4.54 -12.08
N CYS A 236 8.17 4.07 -11.09
CA CYS A 236 6.81 4.53 -10.86
C CYS A 236 6.54 4.72 -9.37
N LEU A 237 5.38 5.29 -9.07
CA LEU A 237 4.82 5.22 -7.72
C LEU A 237 4.34 3.79 -7.50
N VAL A 238 4.77 3.16 -6.40
CA VAL A 238 4.28 1.84 -5.98
C VAL A 238 3.61 1.96 -4.62
N HIS A 239 2.51 1.26 -4.44
CA HIS A 239 1.71 1.15 -3.24
C HIS A 239 2.50 0.51 -2.09
N GLY A 240 3.27 -0.53 -2.37
CA GLY A 240 4.08 -1.26 -1.39
C GLY A 240 3.29 -2.29 -0.58
N ASP A 241 2.01 -2.06 -0.30
CA ASP A 241 1.13 -3.02 0.41
C ASP A 241 -0.15 -3.38 -0.38
N SER A 242 0.01 -3.70 -1.67
CA SER A 242 -1.07 -3.92 -2.65
C SER A 242 -1.88 -5.22 -2.49
N HIS A 243 -2.26 -5.63 -1.28
CA HIS A 243 -3.15 -6.78 -1.10
C HIS A 243 -4.64 -6.37 -1.18
N GLN A 244 -5.53 -7.33 -1.48
CA GLN A 244 -6.95 -7.03 -1.68
C GLN A 244 -7.65 -6.40 -0.46
N GLY A 245 -7.18 -6.70 0.75
CA GLY A 245 -7.65 -6.08 2.01
C GLY A 245 -7.38 -4.58 2.10
N ASN A 246 -6.40 -4.08 1.35
CA ASN A 246 -6.08 -2.65 1.19
C ASN A 246 -6.75 -2.08 -0.08
N SER A 247 -7.97 -2.51 -0.36
CA SER A 247 -8.74 -1.99 -1.49
C SER A 247 -10.21 -1.83 -1.18
N TYR A 248 -10.88 -1.02 -1.98
CA TYR A 248 -12.33 -0.84 -1.95
C TYR A 248 -12.86 -0.94 -3.38
N LEU A 249 -13.91 -1.73 -3.56
CA LEU A 249 -14.63 -1.85 -4.82
C LEU A 249 -15.85 -0.93 -4.80
N ARG A 250 -15.83 0.11 -5.62
CA ARG A 250 -16.94 1.04 -5.79
C ARG A 250 -18.15 0.35 -6.45
N PRO A 251 -19.37 0.89 -6.29
CA PRO A 251 -20.57 0.35 -6.95
C PRO A 251 -20.49 0.27 -8.48
N ASP A 252 -19.69 1.14 -9.11
CA ASP A 252 -19.45 1.16 -10.55
C ASP A 252 -18.39 0.13 -11.02
N GLY A 253 -17.82 -0.63 -10.08
CA GLY A 253 -16.79 -1.64 -10.34
C GLY A 253 -15.36 -1.10 -10.33
N GLU A 254 -15.13 0.18 -10.06
CA GLU A 254 -13.78 0.71 -9.88
C GLU A 254 -13.17 0.20 -8.57
N ARG A 255 -12.00 -0.45 -8.65
CA ARG A 255 -11.18 -0.75 -7.47
C ARG A 255 -10.26 0.42 -7.16
N VAL A 256 -10.41 0.99 -5.97
CA VAL A 256 -9.47 1.98 -5.40
C VAL A 256 -8.59 1.35 -4.32
N TRP A 257 -7.36 1.82 -4.21
CA TRP A 257 -6.36 1.29 -3.29
C TRP A 257 -6.21 2.19 -2.07
N LEU A 258 -6.16 1.56 -0.90
CA LEU A 258 -6.19 2.19 0.42
C LEU A 258 -4.87 1.94 1.13
N ASP A 259 -4.59 2.76 2.14
CA ASP A 259 -3.43 2.58 3.01
C ASP A 259 -2.07 2.76 2.32
N TRP A 260 -1.78 4.02 1.98
CA TRP A 260 -0.58 4.42 1.25
C TRP A 260 0.65 4.62 2.16
N GLN A 261 0.67 3.92 3.28
CA GLN A 261 1.69 4.02 4.32
C GLN A 261 3.03 3.39 3.94
N LEU A 262 3.03 2.52 2.92
CA LEU A 262 4.22 1.91 2.34
C LEU A 262 4.51 2.40 0.91
N VAL A 263 3.97 3.55 0.52
CA VAL A 263 4.22 4.12 -0.81
C VAL A 263 5.71 4.38 -1.05
N ARG A 264 6.21 4.04 -2.24
CA ARG A 264 7.62 4.23 -2.62
C ARG A 264 7.75 4.73 -4.06
N LYS A 265 8.94 5.26 -4.36
CA LYS A 265 9.48 5.26 -5.73
C LYS A 265 10.02 3.85 -6.00
N GLY A 266 9.40 3.12 -6.91
CA GLY A 266 9.67 1.69 -7.11
C GLY A 266 9.52 1.22 -8.55
N ARG A 267 9.66 -0.09 -8.72
CA ARG A 267 9.33 -0.80 -9.97
C ARG A 267 7.95 -1.45 -9.81
N PRO A 268 7.11 -1.45 -10.87
CA PRO A 268 5.72 -1.86 -10.75
C PRO A 268 5.53 -3.32 -10.35
N ILE A 269 6.54 -4.16 -10.62
CA ILE A 269 6.42 -5.61 -10.44
C ILE A 269 6.29 -5.99 -8.96
N ARG A 270 6.80 -5.16 -8.04
CA ARG A 270 6.61 -5.33 -6.59
C ARG A 270 5.13 -5.48 -6.26
N ASP A 271 4.34 -4.50 -6.67
CA ASP A 271 2.91 -4.45 -6.37
C ASP A 271 2.13 -5.51 -7.14
N PHE A 272 2.48 -5.73 -8.41
CA PHE A 272 1.85 -6.77 -9.23
C PHE A 272 2.04 -8.15 -8.60
N THR A 273 3.28 -8.52 -8.26
CA THR A 273 3.59 -9.83 -7.67
C THR A 273 2.95 -9.97 -6.30
N TYR A 274 3.10 -8.97 -5.43
CA TYR A 274 2.53 -9.02 -4.08
C TYR A 274 1.01 -9.20 -4.09
N PHE A 275 0.31 -8.44 -4.95
CA PHE A 275 -1.13 -8.57 -5.13
C PHE A 275 -1.52 -9.95 -5.66
N LEU A 276 -0.94 -10.36 -6.79
CA LEU A 276 -1.40 -11.53 -7.54
C LEU A 276 -1.24 -12.82 -6.74
N LEU A 277 -0.12 -12.97 -6.03
CA LEU A 277 0.17 -14.16 -5.24
C LEU A 277 -0.77 -14.33 -4.03
N GLY A 278 -1.28 -13.22 -3.49
CA GLY A 278 -2.28 -13.28 -2.42
C GLY A 278 -3.71 -13.48 -2.92
N ALA A 279 -4.04 -12.94 -4.10
CA ALA A 279 -5.41 -12.84 -4.60
C ALA A 279 -5.95 -14.14 -5.24
N LEU A 280 -5.12 -14.87 -6.00
CA LEU A 280 -5.55 -16.04 -6.76
C LEU A 280 -5.34 -17.36 -6.02
N THR A 281 -6.15 -18.38 -6.32
CA THR A 281 -5.82 -19.74 -5.92
C THR A 281 -4.57 -20.25 -6.65
N ILE A 282 -3.99 -21.34 -6.17
CA ILE A 282 -2.81 -21.96 -6.79
C ILE A 282 -3.11 -22.36 -8.24
N GLU A 283 -4.27 -22.95 -8.50
CA GLU A 283 -4.70 -23.43 -9.82
C GLU A 283 -4.96 -22.26 -10.77
N GLU A 284 -5.66 -21.22 -10.31
CA GLU A 284 -5.92 -20.01 -11.10
C GLU A 284 -4.62 -19.34 -11.51
N ARG A 285 -3.70 -19.15 -10.55
CA ARG A 285 -2.39 -18.54 -10.76
C ARG A 285 -1.57 -19.33 -11.79
N ARG A 286 -1.44 -20.66 -11.60
CA ARG A 286 -0.76 -21.58 -12.54
C ARG A 286 -1.29 -21.47 -13.97
N ALA A 287 -2.60 -21.31 -14.12
CA ALA A 287 -3.23 -21.23 -15.44
C ALA A 287 -3.13 -19.85 -16.09
N ASN A 288 -2.91 -18.76 -15.32
CA ASN A 288 -3.15 -17.40 -15.81
C ASN A 288 -2.01 -16.38 -15.62
N ASP A 289 -0.93 -16.69 -14.89
CA ASP A 289 0.12 -15.68 -14.57
C ASP A 289 0.63 -14.90 -15.79
N ARG A 290 0.99 -15.63 -16.85
CA ARG A 290 1.54 -15.01 -18.07
C ARG A 290 0.52 -14.12 -18.77
N ASP A 291 -0.74 -14.54 -18.83
CA ASP A 291 -1.79 -13.77 -19.49
C ASP A 291 -2.21 -12.55 -18.67
N LEU A 292 -2.23 -12.66 -17.34
CA LEU A 292 -2.46 -11.52 -16.45
C LEU A 292 -1.29 -10.52 -16.49
N LEU A 293 -0.06 -10.99 -16.63
CA LEU A 293 1.11 -10.12 -16.78
C LEU A 293 1.10 -9.38 -18.12
N ARG A 294 0.71 -10.05 -19.21
CA ARG A 294 0.48 -9.43 -20.53
C ARG A 294 -0.66 -8.41 -20.49
N HIS A 295 -1.76 -8.76 -19.81
CA HIS A 295 -2.88 -7.87 -19.62
C HIS A 295 -2.46 -6.61 -18.86
N TYR A 296 -1.77 -6.78 -17.73
CA TYR A 296 -1.19 -5.69 -16.96
C TYR A 296 -0.28 -4.80 -17.81
N ARG A 297 0.63 -5.39 -18.58
CA ARG A 297 1.53 -4.67 -19.49
C ARG A 297 0.76 -3.82 -20.51
N ARG A 298 -0.28 -4.39 -21.14
CA ARG A 298 -1.13 -3.67 -22.08
C ARG A 298 -1.83 -2.49 -21.41
N CYS A 299 -2.45 -2.69 -20.25
CA CYS A 299 -3.10 -1.62 -19.50
C CYS A 299 -2.11 -0.53 -19.10
N LEU A 300 -0.87 -0.88 -18.77
CA LEU A 300 0.17 0.10 -18.47
C LEU A 300 0.52 0.93 -19.71
N ILE A 301 0.70 0.31 -20.87
CA ILE A 301 0.95 1.03 -22.14
C ILE A 301 -0.22 1.96 -22.49
N GLU A 302 -1.46 1.53 -22.24
CA GLU A 302 -2.67 2.35 -22.47
C GLU A 302 -2.70 3.64 -21.61
N THR A 303 -1.94 3.71 -20.52
CA THR A 303 -1.77 4.96 -19.73
C THR A 303 -0.84 5.97 -20.40
N GLY A 304 -0.17 5.59 -21.49
CA GLY A 304 0.87 6.38 -22.16
C GLY A 304 2.29 6.07 -21.69
N ALA A 305 2.47 5.04 -20.84
CA ALA A 305 3.77 4.63 -20.35
C ALA A 305 4.70 4.20 -21.51
N LEU A 306 5.90 4.79 -21.55
CA LEU A 306 6.95 4.48 -22.52
C LEU A 306 7.99 3.53 -21.92
N ASN A 307 8.72 2.83 -22.77
CA ASN A 307 9.80 1.90 -22.37
C ASN A 307 9.34 0.84 -21.36
N VAL A 308 8.08 0.42 -21.44
CA VAL A 308 7.55 -0.68 -20.63
C VAL A 308 8.29 -1.96 -21.01
N PRO A 309 8.92 -2.66 -20.04
CA PRO A 309 9.65 -3.90 -20.32
C PRO A 309 8.80 -4.92 -21.08
N ASP A 310 9.41 -5.73 -21.93
CA ASP A 310 8.71 -6.77 -22.67
C ASP A 310 8.22 -7.91 -21.76
N ASP A 311 7.39 -8.79 -22.33
CA ASP A 311 6.73 -9.87 -21.59
C ASP A 311 7.73 -10.80 -20.89
N GLU A 312 8.86 -11.12 -21.53
CA GLU A 312 9.86 -12.03 -20.94
C GLU A 312 10.67 -11.34 -19.84
N THR A 313 10.99 -10.06 -20.00
CA THR A 313 11.64 -9.28 -18.94
C THR A 313 10.73 -9.13 -17.73
N LEU A 314 9.44 -8.81 -17.94
CA LEU A 314 8.48 -8.77 -16.86
C LEU A 314 8.30 -10.13 -16.19
N TRP A 315 8.31 -11.23 -16.96
CA TRP A 315 8.24 -12.58 -16.41
C TRP A 315 9.45 -12.89 -15.53
N GLU A 316 10.65 -12.52 -15.97
CA GLU A 316 11.88 -12.67 -15.21
C GLU A 316 11.83 -11.86 -13.89
N TYR A 317 11.24 -10.66 -13.91
CA TYR A 317 11.05 -9.88 -12.69
C TYR A 317 9.99 -10.51 -11.79
N TYR A 318 8.83 -10.88 -12.36
CA TYR A 318 7.72 -11.53 -11.64
C TYR A 318 8.20 -12.71 -10.80
N ARG A 319 8.98 -13.62 -11.40
CA ARG A 319 9.47 -14.84 -10.73
C ARG A 319 10.53 -14.61 -9.66
N ARG A 320 11.10 -13.40 -9.53
CA ARG A 320 12.10 -13.04 -8.51
C ARG A 320 11.49 -12.36 -7.30
N TRP A 321 10.34 -11.71 -7.47
CA TRP A 321 9.67 -10.93 -6.43
C TRP A 321 8.82 -11.68 -5.38
N PRO A 322 8.54 -13.00 -5.45
CA PRO A 322 7.80 -13.69 -4.38
C PRO A 322 8.34 -13.51 -2.94
N PRO A 323 9.66 -13.36 -2.67
CA PRO A 323 10.15 -13.23 -1.30
C PRO A 323 9.60 -12.00 -0.56
N TYR A 324 9.23 -10.93 -1.28
CA TYR A 324 8.55 -9.77 -0.68
C TYR A 324 7.19 -10.15 -0.09
N ALA A 325 6.42 -10.99 -0.78
CA ALA A 325 5.16 -11.51 -0.29
C ALA A 325 5.36 -12.57 0.82
N MET A 326 6.38 -13.42 0.68
CA MET A 326 6.70 -14.47 1.66
C MET A 326 6.96 -13.87 3.03
N GLN A 327 7.83 -12.86 3.13
CA GLN A 327 8.18 -12.25 4.41
C GLN A 327 6.99 -11.54 5.07
N ALA A 328 6.15 -10.87 4.27
CA ALA A 328 4.98 -10.14 4.80
C ALA A 328 3.95 -11.11 5.38
N TRP A 329 3.59 -12.15 4.62
CA TRP A 329 2.50 -13.05 4.99
C TRP A 329 2.90 -14.11 6.00
N ILE A 330 4.16 -14.58 5.99
CA ILE A 330 4.61 -15.51 7.02
C ILE A 330 4.71 -14.83 8.39
N ALA A 331 4.97 -13.53 8.44
CA ALA A 331 4.96 -12.74 9.67
C ALA A 331 3.55 -12.31 10.13
N ASN A 332 2.55 -12.38 9.25
CA ASN A 332 1.20 -11.94 9.58
C ASN A 332 0.54 -12.86 10.61
N MET A 333 -0.03 -12.26 11.67
CA MET A 333 -0.70 -12.99 12.75
C MET A 333 -2.22 -12.94 12.58
N ASP A 334 -2.90 -14.08 12.75
CA ASP A 334 -4.35 -14.19 12.57
C ASP A 334 -5.15 -13.22 13.46
N GLU A 335 -4.62 -12.89 14.64
CA GLU A 335 -5.19 -11.92 15.60
C GLU A 335 -5.25 -10.49 15.06
N TRP A 336 -4.53 -10.17 13.97
CA TRP A 336 -4.62 -8.89 13.26
C TRP A 336 -5.82 -8.85 12.29
N GLY A 337 -6.62 -9.93 12.23
CA GLY A 337 -7.84 -10.00 11.44
C GLY A 337 -7.66 -10.51 10.01
N GLN A 338 -6.45 -10.96 9.66
CA GLN A 338 -6.14 -11.55 8.36
C GLN A 338 -5.70 -13.00 8.57
N LYS A 339 -6.62 -13.98 8.40
CA LYS A 339 -6.29 -15.40 8.58
C LYS A 339 -5.36 -15.87 7.47
N GLY A 340 -4.07 -15.99 7.78
CA GLY A 340 -2.99 -15.96 6.77
C GLY A 340 -2.69 -17.28 6.08
N MET A 341 -3.09 -18.43 6.65
CA MET A 341 -2.52 -19.73 6.27
C MET A 341 -2.62 -20.06 4.76
N HIS A 342 -3.81 -19.95 4.18
CA HIS A 342 -4.02 -20.23 2.76
C HIS A 342 -3.32 -19.21 1.84
N ILE A 343 -3.11 -17.98 2.31
CA ILE A 343 -2.39 -16.94 1.56
C ILE A 343 -0.89 -17.25 1.54
N VAL A 344 -0.34 -17.62 2.70
CA VAL A 344 1.04 -18.11 2.80
C VAL A 344 1.23 -19.35 1.92
N GLU A 345 0.28 -20.30 1.93
CA GLU A 345 0.33 -21.47 1.04
C GLU A 345 0.43 -21.06 -0.44
N ARG A 346 -0.48 -20.20 -0.91
CA ARG A 346 -0.46 -19.67 -2.29
C ARG A 346 0.88 -19.05 -2.66
N ILE A 347 1.42 -18.20 -1.78
CA ILE A 347 2.67 -17.47 -2.00
C ILE A 347 3.88 -18.40 -2.05
N PHE A 348 3.99 -19.33 -1.10
CA PHE A 348 5.14 -20.22 -1.02
C PHE A 348 5.14 -21.28 -2.12
N VAL A 349 3.96 -21.83 -2.46
CA VAL A 349 3.81 -22.72 -3.63
C VAL A 349 4.12 -21.97 -4.93
N ALA A 350 3.70 -20.71 -5.06
CA ALA A 350 4.07 -19.90 -6.21
C ALA A 350 5.58 -19.68 -6.30
N GLY A 351 6.25 -19.43 -5.16
CA GLY A 351 7.70 -19.29 -5.13
C GLY A 351 8.45 -20.51 -5.67
N GLU A 352 7.96 -21.71 -5.34
CA GLU A 352 8.49 -22.99 -5.84
C GLU A 352 8.18 -23.19 -7.34
N ASP A 353 6.93 -23.02 -7.76
CA ASP A 353 6.51 -23.14 -9.17
C ASP A 353 7.29 -22.18 -10.09
N LEU A 354 7.60 -20.97 -9.59
CA LEU A 354 8.32 -19.93 -10.32
C LEU A 354 9.85 -20.10 -10.26
N ARG A 355 10.35 -21.11 -9.52
CA ARG A 355 11.78 -21.35 -9.29
C ARG A 355 12.50 -20.12 -8.74
N THR A 356 11.86 -19.44 -7.78
CA THR A 356 12.30 -18.13 -7.26
C THR A 356 13.72 -18.14 -6.70
N VAL A 357 14.05 -19.16 -5.91
CA VAL A 357 15.38 -19.32 -5.28
C VAL A 357 16.47 -19.37 -6.36
N GLU A 358 16.26 -20.18 -7.40
CA GLU A 358 17.16 -20.27 -8.54
C GLU A 358 17.18 -18.99 -9.38
N ALA A 359 16.02 -18.36 -9.60
CA ALA A 359 15.92 -17.10 -10.32
C ALA A 359 16.79 -16.00 -9.69
N LEU A 360 16.87 -16.00 -8.36
CA LEU A 360 17.70 -15.10 -7.57
C LEU A 360 19.17 -15.55 -7.46
N GLY A 361 19.53 -16.72 -8.00
CA GLY A 361 20.89 -17.25 -7.96
C GLY A 361 21.30 -17.85 -6.61
N VAL A 362 20.32 -18.21 -5.77
CA VAL A 362 20.56 -18.82 -4.45
C VAL A 362 20.60 -20.35 -4.60
N THR A 363 21.43 -21.02 -3.80
CA THR A 363 21.53 -22.49 -3.73
C THR A 363 21.59 -22.92 -2.26
N PHE A 364 20.90 -24.01 -1.90
CA PHE A 364 20.75 -24.51 -0.53
C PHE A 364 21.22 -25.95 -0.35
#